data_AF-A0A538CFR7-F1
#
_entry.id   AF-A0A538CFR7-F1
#
_cell.length_a   1.000
_cell.length_b   1.000
_cell.length_c   1.000
_cell.angle_alpha   90.00
_cell.angle_beta   90.00
_cell.angle_gamma   90.00
#
_symmetry.space_group_name_H-M   'P 1'
#
loop_
_entity.id
_entity.type
_entity.pdbx_description
1 polymer ?
#
loop_
_entity_poly.entity_id
_entity_poly.type
_entity_poly.pdbx_seq_one_letter_code
_entity_poly.pdbx_strand_id
1 'polypeptide(L)'
;MCTRVAGLALCVAGLVLSGCGTGADQRAVRATTEGFYSAVQQHDGRAACALLDSDTAAQLVKDQQQPDCAAAVLKLELRGSKAQSAGVYATSAQVKLAGGDTVFLGWTANGWRIDAVGCRVVAGGGPLQCEETS
;
A
#
# COMPACT_ATOMS: atom_id res chain seq x y z
N MET A 1 52.12 -34.17 19.72
CA MET A 1 52.31 -34.76 18.38
C MET A 1 51.67 -33.82 17.36
N CYS A 2 52.40 -33.56 16.26
CA CYS A 2 52.09 -32.68 15.13
C CYS A 2 50.62 -32.75 14.68
N THR A 3 49.98 -31.68 14.22
CA THR A 3 50.39 -30.95 13.01
C THR A 3 49.80 -29.54 12.97
N ARG A 4 50.65 -28.54 12.69
CA ARG A 4 50.23 -27.23 12.16
C ARG A 4 49.92 -27.41 10.68
N VAL A 5 48.68 -27.16 10.26
CA VAL A 5 48.37 -26.83 8.86
C VAL A 5 47.95 -25.37 8.86
N ALA A 6 48.87 -24.55 8.36
CA ALA A 6 48.62 -23.15 8.03
C ALA A 6 47.80 -23.11 6.72
N GLY A 7 46.78 -22.26 6.70
CA GLY A 7 46.15 -21.77 5.47
C GLY A 7 45.02 -22.63 4.91
N LEU A 8 43.79 -22.16 5.06
CA LEU A 8 43.00 -21.69 3.92
C LEU A 8 41.83 -20.86 4.43
N ALA A 9 41.73 -19.64 3.91
CA ALA A 9 40.57 -18.77 4.08
C ALA A 9 39.31 -19.50 3.61
N LEU A 10 38.34 -19.69 4.50
CA LEU A 10 36.99 -20.07 4.11
C LEU A 10 36.03 -18.98 4.60
N CYS A 11 36.01 -17.90 3.83
CA CYS A 11 34.94 -16.92 3.84
C CYS A 11 33.65 -17.63 3.46
N VAL A 12 32.92 -18.17 4.44
CA VAL A 12 31.51 -18.53 4.25
C VAL A 12 30.73 -17.21 4.31
N ALA A 13 30.81 -16.48 3.19
CA ALA A 13 29.97 -15.34 2.91
C ALA A 13 28.52 -15.81 2.91
N GLY A 14 27.73 -15.30 3.85
CA GLY A 14 26.29 -15.51 3.87
C GLY A 14 25.67 -14.97 2.59
N LEU A 15 25.25 -15.86 1.69
CA LEU A 15 24.33 -15.51 0.62
C LEU A 15 22.93 -15.37 1.21
N VAL A 16 22.68 -14.23 1.86
CA VAL A 16 21.31 -13.73 2.06
C VAL A 16 20.92 -13.07 0.74
N LEU A 17 20.27 -13.82 -0.16
CA LEU A 17 19.61 -13.25 -1.34
C LEU A 17 18.42 -12.40 -0.87
N SER A 18 18.71 -11.19 -0.38
CA SER A 18 17.70 -10.19 -0.11
C SER A 18 17.29 -9.60 -1.45
N GLY A 19 16.11 -9.97 -1.95
CA GLY A 19 15.53 -9.42 -3.17
C GLY A 19 15.52 -7.89 -3.11
N CYS A 20 16.41 -7.27 -3.88
CA CYS A 20 16.80 -5.85 -3.72
C CYS A 20 15.71 -4.84 -4.13
N GLY A 21 14.53 -5.29 -4.58
CA GLY A 21 13.40 -4.43 -4.95
C GLY A 21 12.16 -4.68 -4.09
N THR A 22 11.72 -5.94 -4.00
CA THR A 22 10.44 -6.32 -3.38
C THR A 22 10.30 -5.87 -1.92
N GLY A 23 11.36 -5.98 -1.12
CA GLY A 23 11.30 -5.54 0.28
C GLY A 23 11.18 -4.02 0.45
N ALA A 24 11.78 -3.24 -0.46
CA ALA A 24 11.67 -1.79 -0.47
C ALA A 24 10.28 -1.37 -0.95
N ASP A 25 9.78 -1.98 -2.03
CA ASP A 25 8.43 -1.72 -2.55
C ASP A 25 7.36 -2.08 -1.52
N GLN A 26 7.48 -3.22 -0.84
CA GLN A 26 6.57 -3.61 0.24
C GLN A 26 6.52 -2.59 1.38
N ARG A 27 7.65 -1.95 1.72
CA ARG A 27 7.66 -0.88 2.73
C ARG A 27 7.04 0.40 2.18
N ALA A 28 7.32 0.76 0.92
CA ALA A 28 6.76 1.93 0.29
C ALA A 28 5.23 1.84 0.17
N VAL A 29 4.67 0.73 -0.32
CA VAL A 29 3.21 0.57 -0.44
C VAL A 29 2.52 0.59 0.92
N ARG A 30 3.13 -0.02 1.96
CA ARG A 30 2.62 0.07 3.33
C ARG A 30 2.59 1.52 3.81
N ALA A 31 3.70 2.24 3.64
CA ALA A 31 3.81 3.63 4.07
C ALA A 31 2.81 4.54 3.33
N THR A 32 2.62 4.35 2.02
CA THR A 32 1.62 5.09 1.23
C THR A 32 0.21 4.83 1.76
N THR A 33 -0.16 3.56 2.00
CA THR A 33 -1.48 3.21 2.54
C THR A 33 -1.70 3.76 3.94
N GLU A 34 -0.77 3.54 4.86
CA GLU A 34 -0.89 4.00 6.25
C GLU A 34 -0.90 5.54 6.31
N GLY A 35 -0.11 6.21 5.47
CA GLY A 35 -0.12 7.66 5.32
C GLY A 35 -1.46 8.20 4.86
N PHE A 36 -2.10 7.54 3.88
CA PHE A 36 -3.44 7.93 3.40
C PHE A 36 -4.50 7.80 4.51
N TYR A 37 -4.56 6.64 5.18
CA TYR A 37 -5.52 6.42 6.25
C TYR A 37 -5.30 7.38 7.43
N SER A 38 -4.04 7.65 7.77
CA SER A 38 -3.67 8.63 8.79
C SER A 38 -4.10 10.05 8.42
N ALA A 39 -3.91 10.47 7.16
CA ALA A 39 -4.34 11.77 6.68
C ALA A 39 -5.87 11.93 6.74
N VAL A 40 -6.63 10.91 6.33
CA VAL A 40 -8.10 10.92 6.45
C VAL A 40 -8.54 11.03 7.92
N GLN A 41 -7.92 10.26 8.82
CA GLN A 41 -8.22 10.31 10.27
C GLN A 41 -7.90 11.67 10.90
N GLN A 42 -6.90 12.37 10.39
CA GLN A 42 -6.53 13.71 10.82
C GLN A 42 -7.33 14.82 10.12
N HIS A 43 -8.31 14.44 9.28
CA HIS A 43 -9.08 15.36 8.43
C HIS A 43 -8.21 16.19 7.46
N ASP A 44 -7.02 15.71 7.10
CA ASP A 44 -6.15 16.32 6.10
C ASP A 44 -6.42 15.74 4.71
N GLY A 45 -7.51 16.23 4.11
CA GLY A 45 -7.93 15.78 2.78
C GLY A 45 -6.91 16.08 1.68
N ARG A 46 -6.08 17.12 1.83
CA ARG A 46 -5.06 17.45 0.81
C ARG A 46 -3.92 16.44 0.83
N ALA A 47 -3.43 16.09 2.02
CA ALA A 47 -2.41 15.06 2.17
C ALA A 47 -2.93 13.69 1.69
N ALA A 48 -4.18 13.35 2.00
CA ALA A 48 -4.80 12.12 1.53
C ALA A 48 -4.88 12.07 -0.01
N CYS A 49 -5.38 13.12 -0.66
CA CYS A 49 -5.50 13.17 -2.12
C CYS A 49 -4.15 13.15 -2.85
N ALA A 50 -3.06 13.61 -2.23
CA ALA A 50 -1.73 13.53 -2.85
C ALA A 50 -1.21 12.08 -3.01
N LEU A 51 -1.81 11.13 -2.29
CA LEU A 51 -1.46 9.71 -2.30
C LEU A 51 -2.36 8.87 -3.23
N LEU A 52 -3.45 9.45 -3.72
CA LEU A 52 -4.33 8.83 -4.70
C LEU A 52 -3.75 8.95 -6.10
N ASP A 53 -4.10 7.99 -6.96
CA ASP A 53 -3.95 8.18 -8.40
C ASP A 53 -4.85 9.34 -8.87
N SER A 54 -4.43 10.04 -9.92
CA SER A 54 -5.19 11.20 -10.41
C SER A 54 -6.57 10.84 -10.93
N ASP A 55 -6.71 9.68 -11.55
CA ASP A 55 -8.01 9.22 -12.07
C ASP A 55 -8.91 8.83 -10.90
N THR A 56 -8.39 8.12 -9.91
CA THR A 56 -9.10 7.80 -8.66
C THR A 56 -9.56 9.05 -7.93
N ALA A 57 -8.69 10.06 -7.78
CA ALA A 57 -9.04 11.33 -7.16
C ALA A 57 -10.16 12.06 -7.93
N ALA A 58 -10.13 12.03 -9.26
CA ALA A 58 -11.14 12.67 -10.10
C ALA A 58 -12.49 11.93 -10.07
N GLN A 59 -12.49 10.59 -9.97
CA GLN A 59 -13.72 9.82 -9.81
C GLN A 59 -14.35 10.03 -8.44
N LEU A 60 -13.55 9.99 -7.37
CA LEU A 60 -14.00 10.21 -6.01
C LEU A 60 -14.77 11.54 -5.84
N VAL A 61 -14.32 12.60 -6.50
CA VAL A 61 -15.04 13.89 -6.53
C VAL A 61 -16.45 13.76 -7.09
N LYS A 62 -16.61 12.98 -8.17
CA LYS A 62 -17.89 12.76 -8.83
C LYS A 62 -18.80 11.89 -7.97
N ASP A 63 -18.27 10.79 -7.45
CA ASP A 63 -19.03 9.77 -6.71
C ASP A 63 -19.54 10.33 -5.38
N GLN A 64 -18.71 11.10 -4.67
CA GLN A 64 -19.09 11.74 -3.41
C GLN A 64 -19.81 13.09 -3.60
N GLN A 65 -19.98 13.53 -4.85
CA GLN A 65 -20.62 14.80 -5.22
C GLN A 65 -20.06 16.00 -4.44
N GLN A 66 -18.73 16.07 -4.34
CA GLN A 66 -18.01 17.10 -3.59
C GLN A 66 -17.35 18.13 -4.52
N PRO A 67 -17.00 19.32 -4.02
CA PRO A 67 -16.37 20.37 -4.84
C PRO A 67 -14.94 20.03 -5.27
N ASP A 68 -14.20 19.26 -4.45
CA ASP A 68 -12.83 18.85 -4.71
C ASP A 68 -12.48 17.53 -4.01
N CYS A 69 -11.32 16.97 -4.34
CA CYS A 69 -10.88 15.70 -3.79
C CYS A 69 -10.71 15.78 -2.27
N ALA A 70 -10.21 16.91 -1.75
CA ALA A 70 -9.95 17.06 -0.33
C ALA A 70 -11.24 17.00 0.50
N ALA A 71 -12.36 17.50 -0.03
CA ALA A 71 -13.68 17.32 0.55
C ALA A 71 -14.22 15.90 0.34
N ALA A 72 -14.02 15.32 -0.85
CA ALA A 72 -14.52 14.00 -1.23
C ALA A 72 -13.91 12.87 -0.38
N VAL A 73 -12.59 12.87 -0.21
CA VAL A 73 -11.86 11.81 0.50
C VAL A 73 -12.25 11.70 1.96
N LEU A 74 -12.70 12.80 2.57
CA LEU A 74 -13.14 12.84 3.97
C LEU A 74 -14.57 12.31 4.17
N LYS A 75 -15.28 11.94 3.09
CA LYS A 75 -16.58 11.27 3.14
C LYS A 75 -16.48 9.75 3.19
N LEU A 76 -15.30 9.19 2.91
CA LEU A 76 -15.08 7.75 2.85
C LEU A 76 -15.22 7.10 4.23
N GLU A 77 -15.90 5.95 4.28
CA GLU A 77 -16.11 5.16 5.50
C GLU A 77 -15.04 4.08 5.68
N LEU A 78 -13.80 4.56 5.81
CA LEU A 78 -12.62 3.72 5.90
C LEU A 78 -12.51 2.99 7.26
N ARG A 79 -12.12 1.71 7.21
CA ARG A 79 -11.88 0.89 8.40
C ARG A 79 -10.45 0.39 8.47
N GLY A 80 -9.82 0.70 9.58
CA GLY A 80 -8.44 0.32 9.84
C GLY A 80 -7.49 1.48 9.67
N SER A 81 -6.20 1.19 9.87
CA SER A 81 -5.13 2.19 9.76
C SER A 81 -3.75 1.56 9.61
N LYS A 82 -3.60 0.31 10.07
CA LYS A 82 -2.32 -0.40 10.10
C LYS A 82 -2.28 -1.54 9.11
N ALA A 83 -1.23 -1.62 8.31
CA ALA A 83 -1.01 -2.68 7.34
C ALA A 83 -0.67 -4.02 8.02
N GLN A 84 -1.51 -5.04 7.82
CA GLN A 84 -1.22 -6.41 8.21
C GLN A 84 -0.28 -7.09 7.20
N SER A 85 -0.65 -7.04 5.92
CA SER A 85 0.14 -7.63 4.84
C SER A 85 0.23 -6.70 3.63
N ALA A 86 1.33 -6.81 2.88
CA ALA A 86 1.51 -6.12 1.61
C ALA A 86 2.11 -7.08 0.57
N GLY A 87 1.48 -7.15 -0.60
CA GLY A 87 1.96 -7.89 -1.77
C GLY A 87 2.24 -6.92 -2.90
N VAL A 88 3.36 -7.13 -3.61
CA VAL A 88 3.76 -6.33 -4.78
C VAL A 88 3.89 -7.28 -5.96
N TYR A 89 3.28 -6.90 -7.08
CA TYR A 89 3.13 -7.69 -8.29
C TYR A 89 3.50 -6.81 -9.50
N ALA A 90 4.79 -6.77 -9.82
CA ALA A 90 5.34 -5.86 -10.83
C ALA A 90 4.96 -4.39 -10.54
N THR A 91 3.99 -3.84 -11.26
CA THR A 91 3.53 -2.44 -11.13
C THR A 91 2.24 -2.29 -10.34
N SER A 92 1.70 -3.37 -9.77
CA SER A 92 0.53 -3.32 -8.88
C SER A 92 0.86 -3.83 -7.50
N ALA A 93 0.09 -3.40 -6.51
CA ALA A 93 0.24 -3.87 -5.14
C ALA A 93 -1.11 -3.94 -4.42
N GLN A 94 -1.15 -4.79 -3.40
CA GLN A 94 -2.29 -4.95 -2.50
C GLN A 94 -1.82 -4.84 -1.06
N VAL A 95 -2.52 -4.03 -0.27
CA VAL A 95 -2.31 -3.91 1.18
C VAL A 95 -3.58 -4.31 1.89
N LYS A 96 -3.48 -5.22 2.87
CA LYS A 96 -4.58 -5.59 3.76
C LYS A 96 -4.39 -4.89 5.09
N LEU A 97 -5.41 -4.18 5.55
CA LEU A 97 -5.39 -3.43 6.80
C LEU A 97 -6.03 -4.23 7.93
N ALA A 98 -5.51 -4.01 9.15
CA ALA A 98 -6.20 -4.42 10.36
C ALA A 98 -7.50 -3.61 10.46
N GLY A 99 -8.65 -4.30 10.45
CA GLY A 99 -9.97 -3.65 10.38
C GLY A 99 -10.81 -4.09 9.17
N GLY A 100 -10.20 -4.77 8.21
CA GLY A 100 -10.89 -5.48 7.12
C GLY A 100 -10.81 -4.82 5.76
N ASP A 101 -10.34 -3.57 5.67
CA ASP A 101 -10.11 -2.91 4.39
C ASP A 101 -8.93 -3.53 3.64
N THR A 102 -9.11 -3.63 2.32
CA THR A 102 -8.06 -3.91 1.36
C THR A 102 -7.87 -2.68 0.48
N VAL A 103 -6.62 -2.38 0.15
CA VAL A 103 -6.22 -1.21 -0.63
C VAL A 103 -5.38 -1.69 -1.80
N PHE A 104 -5.65 -1.13 -2.98
CA PHE A 104 -4.90 -1.43 -4.21
C PHE A 104 -4.09 -0.21 -4.63
N LEU A 105 -2.87 -0.46 -5.11
CA LEU A 105 -1.95 0.57 -5.54
C LEU A 105 -1.32 0.24 -6.88
N GLY A 106 -1.05 1.28 -7.67
CA GLY A 106 -0.33 1.23 -8.94
C GLY A 106 0.99 2.00 -8.88
N TRP A 107 2.01 1.52 -9.58
CA TRP A 107 3.25 2.26 -9.77
C TRP A 107 3.07 3.32 -10.86
N THR A 108 3.34 4.57 -10.50
CA THR A 108 3.32 5.71 -11.43
C THR A 108 4.72 6.32 -11.58
N ALA A 109 4.89 7.27 -12.51
CA ALA A 109 6.12 8.06 -12.60
C ALA A 109 6.45 8.82 -11.30
N ASN A 110 5.46 9.07 -10.44
CA ASN A 110 5.60 9.75 -9.15
C ASN A 110 5.65 8.76 -7.96
N GLY A 111 5.87 7.48 -8.22
CA GLY A 111 5.89 6.39 -7.24
C GLY A 111 4.53 5.70 -7.07
N TRP A 112 4.40 4.89 -6.02
CA TRP A 112 3.16 4.18 -5.69
C TRP A 112 2.00 5.15 -5.40
N ARG A 113 0.87 4.94 -6.07
CA ARG A 113 -0.39 5.67 -5.86
C ARG A 113 -1.52 4.71 -5.60
N ILE A 114 -2.51 5.16 -4.85
CA ILE A 114 -3.67 4.36 -4.46
C ILE A 114 -4.73 4.45 -5.55
N ASP A 115 -5.10 3.30 -6.10
CA ASP A 115 -6.06 3.20 -7.19
C ASP A 115 -7.47 2.87 -6.65
N ALA A 116 -7.55 2.14 -5.53
CA ALA A 116 -8.81 1.80 -4.86
C ALA A 116 -8.64 1.63 -3.33
N VAL A 117 -9.65 2.06 -2.56
CA VAL A 117 -9.67 2.08 -1.09
C VAL A 117 -10.96 1.48 -0.52
N GLY A 118 -10.95 1.11 0.76
CA GLY A 118 -12.12 0.60 1.46
C GLY A 118 -12.59 -0.79 1.00
N CYS A 119 -11.80 -1.51 0.19
CA CYS A 119 -12.25 -2.76 -0.42
C CYS A 119 -12.50 -3.87 0.60
N ARG A 120 -13.76 -4.32 0.71
CA ARG A 120 -14.23 -5.34 1.65
C ARG A 120 -14.99 -6.43 0.92
N VAL A 121 -14.86 -7.68 1.38
CA VAL A 121 -15.65 -8.79 0.83
C VAL A 121 -17.12 -8.58 1.19
N VAL A 122 -18.01 -8.78 0.22
CA VAL A 122 -19.45 -8.76 0.48
C VAL A 122 -19.83 -9.86 1.48
N ALA A 123 -20.82 -9.56 2.33
CA ALA A 123 -21.40 -10.55 3.23
C ALA A 123 -21.84 -11.79 2.42
N GLY A 124 -21.33 -12.96 2.80
CA GLY A 124 -21.56 -14.23 2.08
C GLY A 124 -20.40 -14.72 1.20
N GLY A 125 -19.25 -14.03 1.18
CA GLY A 125 -18.02 -14.53 0.53
C GLY A 125 -17.93 -14.27 -0.97
N GLY A 126 -18.65 -13.27 -1.47
CA GLY A 126 -18.56 -12.82 -2.87
C GLY A 126 -17.38 -11.86 -3.14
N PRO A 127 -17.38 -11.13 -4.28
CA PRO A 127 -16.29 -10.25 -4.68
C PRO A 127 -16.01 -9.11 -3.68
N LEU A 128 -14.82 -8.50 -3.76
CA LEU A 128 -14.51 -7.29 -3.01
C LEU A 128 -15.34 -6.12 -3.54
N GLN A 129 -16.07 -5.44 -2.66
CA GLN A 129 -16.68 -4.14 -2.89
C GLN A 129 -15.75 -3.07 -2.31
N CYS A 130 -15.25 -2.19 -3.17
CA CYS A 130 -14.50 -1.01 -2.78
C CYS A 130 -15.46 0.16 -2.62
N GLU A 131 -15.11 1.10 -1.74
CA GLU A 131 -15.82 2.37 -1.69
C GLU A 131 -15.64 3.17 -2.98
N GLU A 132 -14.65 2.83 -3.81
CA GLU A 132 -14.41 3.43 -5.13
C GLU A 132 -13.82 2.38 -6.09
N THR A 133 -14.31 2.33 -7.33
CA THR A 133 -13.83 1.44 -8.41
C THR A 133 -13.68 2.23 -9.71
N SER A 134 -12.53 2.12 -10.37
CA SER A 134 -12.39 2.44 -11.81
C SER A 134 -12.95 1.31 -12.69
#